data_AF-A0A266QC16-F1
#
_entry.id   AF-A0A266QC16-F1
#
_cell.length_a   1.000
_cell.length_b   1.000
_cell.length_c   1.000
_cell.angle_alpha   90.00
_cell.angle_beta   90.00
_cell.angle_gamma   90.00
#
_symmetry.space_group_name_H-M   'P 1'
#
loop_
_entity.id
_entity.type
_entity.pdbx_description
1 polymer ?
#
loop_
_entity_poly.entity_id
_entity_poly.type
_entity_poly.pdbx_seq_one_letter_code
_entity_poly.pdbx_strand_id
1 'polypeptide(L)'
;MDKSKLPQFHRRFLLPRFWPTWLALGFFWLIAQLPVRANQAVGGVLGRLLLVLAPARKRYAEINIARCFPELDADAQAKMVRGAVISCGLSISETAMALWGSENKMRNRYSISGLEHIQQAQAEGKGILLCGSHLTTIDISGLMMSYHIVADVLYRADPNPLMAYAIASARARVNDNAIHRNDTRQLIKNLRQGHIVWYAPDQDYGRDHSIFAPFFGVQAATVVATARIARMSHCAVIPFFCFREPKGRYRLEIQPALENFPSGDDLADATRINKIIEAAIRQAPDQYLWVHRRFKTRPEGEASFYPPKKKSRARPQL
;
A
#
# COMPACT_ATOMS: atom_id res chain seq x y z
N MET A 1 -20.58 -4.49 4.77
CA MET A 1 -20.70 -3.72 3.51
C MET A 1 -22.05 -3.84 2.84
N ASP A 2 -22.70 -2.71 2.49
CA ASP A 2 -23.91 -2.70 1.66
C ASP A 2 -23.60 -3.25 0.26
N LYS A 3 -24.02 -4.49 0.01
CA LYS A 3 -23.77 -5.21 -1.23
C LYS A 3 -24.42 -4.55 -2.45
N SER A 4 -25.38 -3.64 -2.25
CA SER A 4 -26.02 -2.91 -3.36
C SER A 4 -25.09 -1.89 -4.03
N LYS A 5 -24.08 -1.40 -3.30
CA LYS A 5 -23.09 -0.42 -3.79
C LYS A 5 -21.85 -1.06 -4.42
N LEU A 6 -21.72 -2.38 -4.33
CA LEU A 6 -20.65 -3.12 -5.01
C LEU A 6 -20.89 -3.15 -6.53
N PRO A 7 -19.83 -3.17 -7.35
CA PRO A 7 -19.96 -3.59 -8.73
C PRO A 7 -20.74 -4.92 -8.79
N GLN A 8 -21.68 -5.03 -9.70
CA GLN A 8 -22.51 -6.23 -9.85
C GLN A 8 -21.95 -7.12 -10.96
N PHE A 9 -22.20 -8.42 -10.84
CA PHE A 9 -21.89 -9.34 -11.92
C PHE A 9 -22.81 -9.06 -13.10
N HIS A 10 -22.23 -8.92 -14.30
CA HIS A 10 -23.00 -8.78 -15.52
C HIS A 10 -22.70 -9.94 -16.46
N ARG A 11 -23.74 -10.51 -17.11
CA ARG A 11 -23.58 -11.59 -18.10
C ARG A 11 -22.61 -11.26 -19.23
N ARG A 12 -22.45 -9.96 -19.56
CA ARG A 12 -21.44 -9.48 -20.52
C ARG A 12 -20.00 -9.88 -20.17
N PHE A 13 -19.71 -10.18 -18.90
CA PHE A 13 -18.40 -10.65 -18.44
C PHE A 13 -18.06 -12.06 -18.95
N LEU A 14 -19.01 -12.78 -19.54
CA LEU A 14 -18.76 -14.08 -20.19
C LEU A 14 -18.30 -13.94 -21.66
N LEU A 15 -18.40 -12.73 -22.24
CA LEU A 15 -18.01 -12.49 -23.62
C LEU A 15 -16.50 -12.68 -23.83
N PRO A 16 -16.04 -13.08 -25.04
CA PRO A 16 -14.62 -13.36 -25.34
C PRO A 16 -13.64 -12.25 -24.93
N ARG A 17 -14.06 -10.98 -25.00
CA ARG A 17 -13.25 -9.83 -24.56
C ARG A 17 -12.76 -9.92 -23.11
N PHE A 18 -13.46 -10.66 -22.25
CA PHE A 18 -13.13 -10.83 -20.84
C PHE A 18 -12.38 -12.13 -20.52
N TRP A 19 -12.20 -13.05 -21.48
CA TRP A 19 -11.49 -14.30 -21.25
C TRP A 19 -10.06 -14.13 -20.72
N PRO A 20 -9.23 -13.16 -21.20
CA PRO A 20 -7.93 -12.92 -20.61
C PRO A 20 -8.00 -12.51 -19.13
N THR A 21 -9.07 -11.80 -18.74
CA THR A 21 -9.29 -11.40 -17.35
C THR A 21 -9.69 -12.61 -16.49
N TRP A 22 -10.54 -13.49 -17.01
CA TRP A 22 -10.86 -14.75 -16.34
C TRP A 22 -9.66 -15.66 -16.17
N LEU A 23 -8.80 -15.78 -17.19
CA LEU A 23 -7.56 -16.53 -17.09
C LEU A 23 -6.64 -15.96 -16.00
N ALA A 24 -6.50 -14.63 -15.94
CA ALA A 24 -5.74 -13.97 -14.88
C ALA A 24 -6.34 -14.22 -13.49
N LEU A 25 -7.66 -14.10 -13.34
CA LEU A 25 -8.36 -14.39 -12.09
C LEU A 25 -8.22 -15.85 -11.67
N GLY A 26 -8.34 -16.80 -12.61
CA GLY A 26 -8.13 -18.23 -12.37
C GLY A 26 -6.70 -18.52 -11.93
N PHE A 27 -5.70 -17.89 -12.57
CA PHE A 27 -4.30 -17.99 -12.16
C PHE A 27 -4.07 -17.49 -10.73
N PHE A 28 -4.60 -16.30 -10.39
CA PHE A 28 -4.49 -15.78 -9.03
C PHE A 28 -5.23 -16.66 -8.01
N TRP A 29 -6.40 -17.15 -8.36
CA TRP A 29 -7.15 -18.07 -7.51
C TRP A 29 -6.37 -19.35 -7.23
N LEU A 30 -5.72 -19.94 -8.23
CA LEU A 30 -4.87 -21.14 -8.08
C LEU A 30 -3.69 -20.88 -7.14
N ILE A 31 -2.99 -19.75 -7.31
CA ILE A 31 -1.92 -19.32 -6.39
C ILE A 31 -2.46 -19.24 -4.96
N ALA A 32 -3.63 -18.64 -4.78
CA ALA A 32 -4.27 -18.47 -3.49
C ALA A 32 -4.62 -19.80 -2.79
N GLN A 33 -4.78 -20.91 -3.52
CA GLN A 33 -5.06 -22.24 -2.95
C GLN A 33 -3.81 -22.96 -2.44
N LEU A 34 -2.60 -22.57 -2.90
CA LEU A 34 -1.36 -23.23 -2.51
C LEU A 34 -1.05 -23.08 -1.00
N PRO A 35 -0.36 -24.02 -0.34
CA PRO A 35 0.18 -23.80 1.01
C PRO A 35 1.06 -22.54 1.08
N VAL A 36 1.14 -21.88 2.24
CA VAL A 36 1.87 -20.61 2.40
C VAL A 36 3.32 -20.69 1.92
N ARG A 37 4.02 -21.81 2.18
CA ARG A 37 5.40 -22.02 1.71
C ARG A 37 5.51 -22.04 0.18
N ALA A 38 4.56 -22.70 -0.49
CA ALA A 38 4.51 -22.74 -1.94
C ALA A 38 4.17 -21.36 -2.53
N ASN A 39 3.27 -20.61 -1.88
CA ASN A 39 2.99 -19.21 -2.22
C ASN A 39 4.26 -18.34 -2.17
N GLN A 40 5.05 -18.45 -1.09
CA GLN A 40 6.33 -17.74 -0.97
C GLN A 40 7.33 -18.15 -2.07
N ALA A 41 7.38 -19.44 -2.44
CA ALA A 41 8.22 -19.91 -3.54
C ALA A 41 7.78 -19.31 -4.89
N VAL A 42 6.47 -19.34 -5.19
CA VAL A 42 5.90 -18.72 -6.40
C VAL A 42 6.18 -17.23 -6.43
N GLY A 43 5.94 -16.50 -5.34
CA GLY A 43 6.23 -15.08 -5.23
C GLY A 43 7.72 -14.77 -5.43
N GLY A 44 8.61 -15.60 -4.89
CA GLY A 44 10.05 -15.48 -5.12
C GLY A 44 10.44 -15.69 -6.58
N VAL A 45 9.82 -16.65 -7.29
CA VAL A 45 10.01 -16.86 -8.73
C VAL A 45 9.49 -15.65 -9.51
N LEU A 46 8.28 -15.17 -9.23
CA LEU A 46 7.71 -13.97 -9.84
C LEU A 46 8.63 -12.75 -9.65
N GLY A 47 9.19 -12.60 -8.45
CA GLY A 47 10.15 -11.55 -8.12
C GLY A 47 11.42 -11.62 -8.96
N ARG A 48 11.98 -12.82 -9.16
CA ARG A 48 13.13 -13.04 -10.04
C ARG A 48 12.81 -12.75 -11.50
N LEU A 49 11.61 -13.11 -11.96
CA LEU A 49 11.16 -12.77 -13.31
C LEU A 49 11.04 -11.24 -13.48
N LEU A 50 10.53 -10.51 -12.48
CA LEU A 50 10.43 -9.05 -12.52
C LEU A 50 11.80 -8.36 -12.63
N LEU A 51 12.88 -8.93 -12.11
CA LEU A 51 14.24 -8.39 -12.29
C LEU A 51 14.63 -8.30 -13.78
N VAL A 52 14.13 -9.22 -14.60
CA VAL A 52 14.44 -9.30 -16.03
C VAL A 52 13.37 -8.59 -16.87
N LEU A 53 12.09 -8.83 -16.56
CA LEU A 53 10.96 -8.36 -17.37
C LEU A 53 10.55 -6.90 -17.09
N ALA A 54 10.98 -6.31 -15.97
CA ALA A 54 10.62 -4.96 -15.58
C ALA A 54 11.85 -4.05 -15.35
N PRO A 55 12.74 -3.87 -16.35
CA PRO A 55 14.00 -3.14 -16.20
C PRO A 55 13.80 -1.68 -15.77
N ALA A 56 12.72 -1.03 -16.23
CA ALA A 56 12.38 0.32 -15.79
C ALA A 56 12.04 0.40 -14.30
N ARG A 57 11.35 -0.62 -13.76
CA ARG A 57 10.98 -0.69 -12.34
C ARG A 57 12.20 -0.94 -11.46
N LYS A 58 13.07 -1.86 -11.89
CA LYS A 58 14.38 -2.09 -11.27
C LYS A 58 15.20 -0.79 -11.23
N ARG A 59 15.27 -0.05 -12.35
CA ARG A 59 15.99 1.23 -12.42
C ARG A 59 15.45 2.29 -11.46
N TYR A 60 14.14 2.35 -11.24
CA TYR A 60 13.57 3.28 -10.26
C TYR A 60 13.97 2.89 -8.83
N ALA A 61 14.01 1.60 -8.52
CA ALA A 61 14.49 1.11 -7.24
C ALA A 61 15.98 1.44 -7.02
N GLU A 62 16.83 1.26 -8.04
CA GLU A 62 18.25 1.65 -8.01
C GLU A 62 18.41 3.13 -7.67
N ILE A 63 17.69 4.01 -8.38
CA ILE A 63 17.74 5.47 -8.15
C ILE A 63 17.30 5.83 -6.73
N ASN A 64 16.19 5.24 -6.25
CA ASN A 64 15.68 5.59 -4.93
C ASN A 64 16.60 5.08 -3.82
N ILE A 65 17.04 3.82 -3.90
CA ILE A 65 17.89 3.20 -2.88
C ILE A 65 19.23 3.94 -2.80
N ALA A 66 19.86 4.26 -3.93
CA ALA A 66 21.12 5.01 -3.93
C ALA A 66 21.00 6.40 -3.29
N ARG A 67 19.81 7.02 -3.35
CA ARG A 67 19.54 8.35 -2.76
C ARG A 67 19.15 8.27 -1.29
N CYS A 68 18.40 7.24 -0.90
CA CYS A 68 17.93 7.07 0.47
C CYS A 68 18.95 6.38 1.39
N PHE A 69 19.88 5.61 0.80
CA PHE A 69 20.93 4.88 1.52
C PHE A 69 22.32 5.14 0.91
N PRO A 70 22.78 6.41 0.83
CA PRO A 70 24.08 6.75 0.28
C PRO A 70 25.25 6.19 1.12
N GLU A 71 25.00 5.79 2.36
CA GLU A 71 25.96 5.14 3.26
C GLU A 71 26.33 3.71 2.86
N LEU A 72 25.53 3.08 1.99
CA LEU A 72 25.78 1.72 1.52
C LEU A 72 26.68 1.72 0.28
N ASP A 73 27.61 0.76 0.22
CA ASP A 73 28.40 0.50 -0.98
C ASP A 73 27.53 -0.02 -2.15
N ALA A 74 28.11 -0.06 -3.34
CA ALA A 74 27.41 -0.43 -4.57
C ALA A 74 26.83 -1.86 -4.52
N ASP A 75 27.52 -2.80 -3.89
CA ASP A 75 27.10 -4.20 -3.79
C ASP A 75 25.94 -4.36 -2.81
N ALA A 76 25.99 -3.67 -1.67
CA ALA A 76 24.91 -3.61 -0.70
C ALA A 76 23.66 -2.96 -1.29
N GLN A 77 23.81 -1.84 -2.03
CA GLN A 77 22.70 -1.23 -2.75
C GLN A 77 22.11 -2.17 -3.80
N ALA A 78 22.95 -2.84 -4.61
CA ALA A 78 22.48 -3.80 -5.62
C ALA A 78 21.73 -4.99 -4.99
N LYS A 79 22.21 -5.50 -3.84
CA LYS A 79 21.53 -6.54 -3.07
C LYS A 79 20.18 -6.07 -2.55
N MET A 80 20.10 -4.84 -2.02
CA MET A 80 18.85 -4.25 -1.54
C MET A 80 17.85 -4.05 -2.69
N VAL A 81 18.30 -3.56 -3.86
CA VAL A 81 17.47 -3.44 -5.07
C VAL A 81 16.90 -4.80 -5.46
N ARG A 82 17.73 -5.84 -5.46
CA ARG A 82 17.30 -7.21 -5.77
C ARG A 82 16.22 -7.68 -4.79
N GLY A 83 16.43 -7.44 -3.49
CA GLY A 83 15.45 -7.74 -2.44
C GLY A 83 14.12 -7.00 -2.67
N ALA A 84 14.17 -5.68 -2.92
CA ALA A 84 13.01 -4.84 -3.20
C ALA A 84 12.16 -5.34 -4.37
N VAL A 85 12.80 -5.70 -5.49
CA VAL A 85 12.09 -6.22 -6.66
C VAL A 85 11.55 -7.63 -6.39
N ILE A 86 12.27 -8.47 -5.64
CA ILE A 86 11.76 -9.79 -5.24
C ILE A 86 10.54 -9.66 -4.31
N SER A 87 10.57 -8.72 -3.37
CA SER A 87 9.45 -8.39 -2.49
C SER A 87 8.20 -7.95 -3.25
N CYS A 88 8.35 -7.28 -4.39
CA CYS A 88 7.22 -7.00 -5.29
C CYS A 88 6.59 -8.28 -5.85
N GLY A 89 7.39 -9.30 -6.18
CA GLY A 89 6.87 -10.60 -6.61
C GLY A 89 6.16 -11.37 -5.50
N LEU A 90 6.71 -11.31 -4.27
CA LEU A 90 6.06 -11.87 -3.08
C LEU A 90 4.70 -11.19 -2.82
N SER A 91 4.63 -9.86 -2.98
CA SER A 91 3.40 -9.07 -2.88
C SER A 91 2.30 -9.57 -3.81
N ILE A 92 2.64 -10.01 -5.02
CA ILE A 92 1.66 -10.55 -5.98
C ILE A 92 1.00 -11.83 -5.43
N SER A 93 1.80 -12.76 -4.89
CA SER A 93 1.29 -13.97 -4.27
C SER A 93 0.50 -13.68 -2.99
N GLU A 94 0.96 -12.71 -2.20
CA GLU A 94 0.28 -12.22 -0.99
C GLU A 94 -1.07 -11.58 -1.29
N THR A 95 -1.15 -10.78 -2.34
CA THR A 95 -2.40 -10.19 -2.82
C THR A 95 -3.38 -11.29 -3.21
N ALA A 96 -2.91 -12.32 -3.93
CA ALA A 96 -3.74 -13.47 -4.28
C ALA A 96 -4.26 -14.20 -3.02
N MET A 97 -3.39 -14.44 -2.05
CA MET A 97 -3.79 -15.03 -0.76
C MET A 97 -4.80 -14.16 0.00
N ALA A 98 -4.60 -12.85 0.05
CA ALA A 98 -5.50 -11.92 0.73
C ALA A 98 -6.89 -11.89 0.07
N LEU A 99 -6.95 -11.87 -1.26
CA LEU A 99 -8.19 -11.72 -2.01
C LEU A 99 -8.96 -13.02 -2.22
N TRP A 100 -8.28 -14.16 -2.37
CA TRP A 100 -8.93 -15.44 -2.74
C TRP A 100 -8.47 -16.64 -1.92
N GLY A 101 -7.62 -16.44 -0.91
CA GLY A 101 -7.26 -17.48 0.04
C GLY A 101 -8.42 -17.81 0.98
N SER A 102 -8.25 -18.92 1.72
CA SER A 102 -9.15 -19.27 2.81
C SER A 102 -9.00 -18.28 3.96
N GLU A 103 -10.12 -17.97 4.62
CA GLU A 103 -10.16 -16.97 5.69
C GLU A 103 -9.20 -17.30 6.83
N ASN A 104 -8.97 -18.58 7.12
CA ASN A 104 -8.14 -19.01 8.25
C ASN A 104 -6.64 -19.16 7.90
N LYS A 105 -6.26 -18.97 6.63
CA LYS A 105 -4.90 -19.28 6.14
C LYS A 105 -3.79 -18.56 6.90
N MET A 106 -4.08 -17.35 7.37
CA MET A 106 -3.10 -16.49 8.03
C MET A 106 -3.24 -16.41 9.54
N ARG A 107 -4.30 -16.97 10.16
CA ARG A 107 -4.59 -16.78 11.60
C ARG A 107 -3.41 -17.13 12.52
N ASN A 108 -2.62 -18.15 12.18
CA ASN A 108 -1.47 -18.60 12.98
C ASN A 108 -0.11 -18.26 12.36
N ARG A 109 -0.06 -17.24 11.48
CA ARG A 109 1.15 -16.90 10.70
C ARG A 109 1.66 -15.50 10.98
N TYR A 110 1.15 -14.81 11.98
CA TYR A 110 1.67 -13.50 12.36
C TYR A 110 1.76 -13.30 13.88
N SER A 111 2.55 -12.32 14.29
CA SER A 111 2.45 -11.66 15.59
C SER A 111 1.89 -10.25 15.39
N ILE A 112 1.21 -9.73 16.42
CA ILE A 112 0.66 -8.38 16.44
C ILE A 112 1.06 -7.71 17.76
N SER A 113 1.50 -6.47 17.69
CA SER A 113 1.79 -5.61 18.85
C SER A 113 1.08 -4.26 18.70
N GLY A 114 0.74 -3.63 19.83
CA GLY A 114 0.14 -2.30 19.87
C GLY A 114 -1.35 -2.25 19.55
N LEU A 115 -2.05 -3.39 19.58
CA LEU A 115 -3.50 -3.44 19.33
C LEU A 115 -4.27 -2.61 20.38
N GLU A 116 -3.73 -2.52 21.58
CA GLU A 116 -4.21 -1.68 22.67
C GLU A 116 -4.33 -0.19 22.28
N HIS A 117 -3.51 0.32 21.36
CA HIS A 117 -3.60 1.71 20.91
C HIS A 117 -4.86 1.98 20.08
N ILE A 118 -5.29 0.99 19.28
CA ILE A 118 -6.56 1.06 18.55
C ILE A 118 -7.72 0.99 19.55
N GLN A 119 -7.67 0.02 20.47
CA GLN A 119 -8.72 -0.18 21.48
C GLN A 119 -8.91 1.06 22.36
N GLN A 120 -7.81 1.70 22.77
CA GLN A 120 -7.85 2.94 23.54
C GLN A 120 -8.50 4.08 22.75
N ALA A 121 -8.09 4.31 21.49
CA ALA A 121 -8.69 5.36 20.67
C ALA A 121 -10.18 5.13 20.40
N GLN A 122 -10.60 3.86 20.23
CA GLN A 122 -12.01 3.49 20.11
C GLN A 122 -12.79 3.72 21.41
N ALA A 123 -12.20 3.39 22.57
CA ALA A 123 -12.81 3.64 23.88
C ALA A 123 -13.01 5.14 24.16
N GLU A 124 -12.14 6.00 23.60
CA GLU A 124 -12.27 7.45 23.62
C GLU A 124 -13.30 7.99 22.60
N GLY A 125 -13.96 7.11 21.84
CA GLY A 125 -14.94 7.49 20.81
C GLY A 125 -14.34 8.15 19.57
N LYS A 126 -13.03 8.05 19.37
CA LYS A 126 -12.34 8.66 18.23
C LYS A 126 -12.35 7.71 17.04
N GLY A 127 -12.57 8.26 15.84
CA GLY A 127 -12.17 7.56 14.62
C GLY A 127 -10.66 7.42 14.53
N ILE A 128 -10.19 6.51 13.68
CA ILE A 128 -8.77 6.20 13.57
C ILE A 128 -8.34 6.30 12.10
N LEU A 129 -7.39 7.18 11.82
CA LEU A 129 -6.65 7.15 10.57
C LEU A 129 -5.42 6.25 10.77
N LEU A 130 -5.53 5.01 10.30
CA LEU A 130 -4.47 4.01 10.39
C LEU A 130 -3.43 4.31 9.30
N CYS A 131 -2.38 5.02 9.69
CA CYS A 131 -1.38 5.59 8.80
C CYS A 131 -0.29 4.55 8.48
N GLY A 132 -0.37 3.95 7.30
CA GLY A 132 0.61 3.00 6.80
C GLY A 132 1.58 3.59 5.80
N SER A 133 2.28 2.71 5.10
CA SER A 133 3.09 3.02 3.93
C SER A 133 2.91 1.92 2.87
N HIS A 134 3.41 2.17 1.66
CA HIS A 134 3.45 1.16 0.60
C HIS A 134 4.60 0.16 0.84
N LEU A 135 4.61 -0.51 1.99
CA LEU A 135 5.29 -1.78 2.13
C LEU A 135 4.60 -2.83 1.24
N THR A 136 5.38 -3.75 0.70
CA THR A 136 4.92 -4.79 -0.24
C THR A 136 3.90 -5.76 0.36
N THR A 137 3.76 -5.79 1.68
CA THR A 137 2.85 -6.64 2.46
C THR A 137 1.45 -6.05 2.63
N ILE A 138 1.12 -4.94 1.96
CA ILE A 138 -0.13 -4.18 2.13
C ILE A 138 -1.41 -5.03 2.12
N ASP A 139 -1.68 -5.82 1.06
CA ASP A 139 -2.94 -6.57 0.97
C ASP A 139 -3.02 -7.72 2.00
N ILE A 140 -1.90 -8.42 2.26
CA ILE A 140 -1.88 -9.48 3.28
C ILE A 140 -2.02 -8.92 4.70
N SER A 141 -1.49 -7.71 4.93
CA SER A 141 -1.68 -7.00 6.20
C SER A 141 -3.15 -6.66 6.45
N GLY A 142 -3.89 -6.28 5.40
CA GLY A 142 -5.33 -6.03 5.48
C GLY A 142 -6.11 -7.28 5.91
N LEU A 143 -5.80 -8.44 5.32
CA LEU A 143 -6.39 -9.72 5.75
C LEU A 143 -6.07 -10.06 7.22
N MET A 144 -4.83 -9.83 7.65
CA MET A 144 -4.45 -10.16 9.03
C MET A 144 -5.07 -9.19 10.05
N MET A 145 -5.18 -7.91 9.72
CA MET A 145 -5.86 -6.91 10.55
C MET A 145 -7.37 -7.14 10.62
N SER A 146 -8.00 -7.65 9.56
CA SER A 146 -9.45 -7.91 9.57
C SER A 146 -9.88 -8.99 10.57
N TYR A 147 -8.94 -9.73 11.16
CA TYR A 147 -9.24 -10.66 12.27
C TYR A 147 -9.41 -9.95 13.62
N HIS A 148 -8.97 -8.69 13.73
CA HIS A 148 -8.93 -7.93 14.98
C HIS A 148 -9.78 -6.68 14.94
N ILE A 149 -9.88 -6.05 13.77
CA ILE A 149 -10.54 -4.76 13.61
C ILE A 149 -11.43 -4.76 12.36
N VAL A 150 -12.42 -3.89 12.37
CA VAL A 150 -13.21 -3.53 11.20
C VAL A 150 -12.69 -2.20 10.68
N ALA A 151 -12.17 -2.20 9.44
CA ALA A 151 -11.65 -1.01 8.80
C ALA A 151 -12.31 -0.75 7.44
N ASP A 152 -12.51 0.52 7.15
CA ASP A 152 -12.89 1.01 5.84
C ASP A 152 -11.64 1.11 4.95
N VAL A 153 -11.78 0.73 3.69
CA VAL A 153 -10.68 0.79 2.71
C VAL A 153 -10.94 1.84 1.64
N LEU A 154 -9.90 2.61 1.33
CA LEU A 154 -9.90 3.45 0.14
C LEU A 154 -9.70 2.59 -1.11
N TYR A 155 -10.54 2.78 -2.13
CA TYR A 155 -10.40 2.08 -3.40
C TYR A 155 -10.37 3.02 -4.60
N ARG A 156 -9.71 2.55 -5.65
CA ARG A 156 -9.78 3.11 -7.00
C ARG A 156 -10.45 2.08 -7.88
N ALA A 157 -11.46 2.47 -8.66
CA ALA A 157 -12.06 1.58 -9.63
C ALA A 157 -10.99 1.08 -10.63
N ASP A 158 -10.93 -0.24 -10.82
CA ASP A 158 -10.11 -0.84 -11.89
C ASP A 158 -10.77 -0.50 -13.23
N PRO A 159 -10.00 -0.10 -14.27
CA PRO A 159 -10.56 0.18 -15.59
C PRO A 159 -11.22 -1.04 -16.23
N ASN A 160 -10.82 -2.26 -15.84
CA ASN A 160 -11.48 -3.49 -16.23
C ASN A 160 -12.64 -3.80 -15.26
N PRO A 161 -13.91 -3.73 -15.70
CA PRO A 161 -15.05 -3.88 -14.81
C PRO A 161 -15.19 -5.28 -14.21
N LEU A 162 -14.68 -6.34 -14.87
CA LEU A 162 -14.68 -7.69 -14.30
C LEU A 162 -13.63 -7.81 -13.19
N MET A 163 -12.44 -7.22 -13.37
CA MET A 163 -11.42 -7.17 -12.32
C MET A 163 -11.91 -6.34 -11.13
N ALA A 164 -12.54 -5.18 -11.39
CA ALA A 164 -13.15 -4.34 -10.36
C ALA A 164 -14.19 -5.12 -9.55
N TYR A 165 -15.08 -5.86 -10.23
CA TYR A 165 -16.04 -6.76 -9.58
C TYR A 165 -15.34 -7.80 -8.71
N ALA A 166 -14.41 -8.57 -9.27
CA ALA A 166 -13.76 -9.67 -8.55
C ALA A 166 -13.00 -9.20 -7.30
N ILE A 167 -12.26 -8.09 -7.39
CA ILE A 167 -11.53 -7.51 -6.24
C ILE A 167 -12.51 -6.99 -5.19
N ALA A 168 -13.57 -6.29 -5.61
CA ALA A 168 -14.54 -5.73 -4.68
C ALA A 168 -15.32 -6.83 -3.94
N SER A 169 -15.73 -7.89 -4.65
CA SER A 169 -16.35 -9.09 -4.06
C SER A 169 -15.41 -9.80 -3.08
N ALA A 170 -14.13 -9.93 -3.43
CA ALA A 170 -13.12 -10.52 -2.56
C ALA A 170 -12.94 -9.73 -1.25
N ARG A 171 -12.84 -8.40 -1.35
CA ARG A 171 -12.65 -7.49 -0.20
C ARG A 171 -13.89 -7.37 0.68
N ALA A 172 -15.09 -7.51 0.11
CA ALA A 172 -16.34 -7.49 0.88
C ALA A 172 -16.48 -8.66 1.88
N ARG A 173 -15.59 -9.67 1.82
CA ARG A 173 -15.51 -10.74 2.81
C ARG A 173 -14.84 -10.31 4.12
N VAL A 174 -14.04 -9.25 4.08
CA VAL A 174 -13.18 -8.82 5.21
C VAL A 174 -13.35 -7.35 5.59
N ASN A 175 -13.89 -6.52 4.70
CA ASN A 175 -14.08 -5.08 4.94
C ASN A 175 -15.55 -4.70 4.97
N ASP A 176 -15.90 -3.80 5.88
CA ASP A 176 -17.28 -3.35 6.03
C ASP A 176 -17.68 -2.18 5.16
N ASN A 177 -16.78 -1.26 4.81
CA ASN A 177 -17.08 -0.25 3.79
C ASN A 177 -15.90 -0.01 2.86
N ALA A 178 -16.23 0.38 1.63
CA ALA A 178 -15.28 0.83 0.63
C ALA A 178 -15.56 2.29 0.30
N ILE A 179 -14.57 3.15 0.49
CA ILE A 179 -14.67 4.58 0.22
C ILE A 179 -13.91 4.84 -1.08
N HIS A 180 -14.53 5.49 -2.06
CA HIS A 180 -13.82 5.85 -3.28
C HIS A 180 -12.69 6.83 -2.93
N ARG A 181 -11.47 6.63 -3.45
CA ARG A 181 -10.29 7.42 -3.06
C ARG A 181 -10.42 8.94 -3.24
N ASN A 182 -11.33 9.39 -4.12
CA ASN A 182 -11.59 10.81 -4.36
C ASN A 182 -12.75 11.35 -3.48
N ASP A 183 -13.42 10.49 -2.73
CA ASP A 183 -14.52 10.87 -1.84
C ASP A 183 -13.99 11.19 -0.44
N THR A 184 -13.25 12.30 -0.35
CA THR A 184 -12.71 12.79 0.92
C THR A 184 -13.83 13.15 1.90
N ARG A 185 -15.01 13.56 1.41
CA ARG A 185 -16.16 13.90 2.26
C ARG A 185 -16.65 12.68 3.03
N GLN A 186 -16.84 11.54 2.36
CA GLN A 186 -17.24 10.30 3.00
C GLN A 186 -16.16 9.78 3.96
N LEU A 187 -14.88 9.92 3.61
CA LEU A 187 -13.77 9.59 4.50
C LEU A 187 -13.84 10.38 5.82
N ILE A 188 -13.99 11.71 5.75
CA ILE A 188 -14.09 12.55 6.94
C ILE A 188 -15.33 12.20 7.76
N LYS A 189 -16.46 11.95 7.09
CA LYS A 189 -17.70 11.53 7.76
C LYS A 189 -17.51 10.22 8.54
N ASN A 190 -16.92 9.20 7.93
CA ASN A 190 -16.70 7.91 8.58
C ASN A 190 -15.76 8.02 9.78
N LEU A 191 -14.67 8.79 9.66
CA LEU A 191 -13.77 9.05 10.78
C LEU A 191 -14.48 9.77 11.94
N ARG A 192 -15.35 10.76 11.66
CA ARG A 192 -16.16 11.41 12.70
C ARG A 192 -17.16 10.47 13.38
N GLN A 193 -17.52 9.36 12.71
CA GLN A 193 -18.41 8.33 13.23
C GLN A 193 -17.65 7.21 13.97
N GLY A 194 -16.36 7.37 14.26
CA GLY A 194 -15.57 6.39 15.00
C GLY A 194 -15.00 5.26 14.14
N HIS A 195 -15.12 5.33 12.81
CA HIS A 195 -14.57 4.29 11.94
C HIS A 195 -13.04 4.32 11.88
N ILE A 196 -12.46 3.18 11.53
CA ILE A 196 -11.03 3.04 11.21
C ILE A 196 -10.88 3.13 9.69
N VAL A 197 -9.97 3.98 9.20
CA VAL A 197 -9.66 4.12 7.77
C VAL A 197 -8.17 3.93 7.56
N TRP A 198 -7.76 2.98 6.71
CA TRP A 198 -6.36 2.83 6.33
C TRP A 198 -5.94 3.87 5.29
N TYR A 199 -4.78 4.50 5.49
CA TYR A 199 -4.25 5.55 4.62
C TYR A 199 -2.72 5.50 4.49
N ALA A 200 -2.19 5.72 3.30
CA ALA A 200 -0.74 5.74 3.04
C ALA A 200 -0.32 7.01 2.27
N PRO A 201 0.44 7.93 2.90
CA PRO A 201 0.83 9.23 2.32
C PRO A 201 2.16 9.22 1.55
N ASP A 202 2.79 8.07 1.35
CA ASP A 202 4.19 7.94 0.92
C ASP A 202 4.37 7.83 -0.60
N GLN A 203 3.33 8.11 -1.39
CA GLN A 203 3.46 8.25 -2.85
C GLN A 203 3.49 9.71 -3.29
N ASP A 204 4.11 9.94 -4.43
CA ASP A 204 4.17 11.26 -5.06
C ASP A 204 2.88 11.54 -5.86
N TYR A 205 2.09 12.50 -5.40
CA TYR A 205 0.83 12.96 -6.00
C TYR A 205 0.97 14.27 -6.80
N GLY A 206 2.19 14.74 -7.06
CA GLY A 206 2.43 16.02 -7.73
C GLY A 206 2.47 17.21 -6.76
N ARG A 207 2.60 18.42 -7.32
CA ARG A 207 2.88 19.65 -6.56
C ARG A 207 1.64 20.21 -5.86
N ASP A 208 0.48 20.14 -6.49
CA ASP A 208 -0.73 20.88 -6.07
C ASP A 208 -1.24 20.54 -4.66
N HIS A 209 -0.90 19.35 -4.14
CA HIS A 209 -1.34 18.87 -2.83
C HIS A 209 -0.19 18.44 -1.92
N SER A 210 1.03 18.84 -2.27
CA SER A 210 2.23 18.39 -1.58
C SER A 210 3.09 19.56 -1.13
N ILE A 211 3.76 19.37 0.00
CA ILE A 211 4.89 20.19 0.41
C ILE A 211 6.19 19.38 0.23
N PHE A 212 7.32 20.07 0.05
CA PHE A 212 8.62 19.40 0.02
C PHE A 212 9.12 19.17 1.44
N ALA A 213 8.88 17.97 1.94
CA ALA A 213 9.40 17.51 3.23
C ALA A 213 10.52 16.47 2.97
N PRO A 214 11.56 16.40 3.84
CA PRO A 214 12.62 15.43 3.69
C PRO A 214 12.08 14.01 3.87
N PHE A 215 12.56 13.10 3.02
CA PHE A 215 12.35 11.65 3.09
C PHE A 215 13.71 10.98 2.82
N PHE A 216 14.32 10.39 3.84
CA PHE A 216 15.72 9.95 3.87
C PHE A 216 16.68 11.09 3.49
N GLY A 217 16.43 12.29 3.99
CA GLY A 217 17.22 13.49 3.67
C GLY A 217 17.01 14.05 2.26
N VAL A 218 16.16 13.44 1.44
CA VAL A 218 15.84 13.90 0.09
C VAL A 218 14.51 14.64 0.09
N GLN A 219 14.47 15.86 -0.47
CA GLN A 219 13.21 16.60 -0.62
C GLN A 219 12.22 15.81 -1.48
N ALA A 220 11.08 15.45 -0.90
CA ALA A 220 10.04 14.67 -1.55
C ALA A 220 8.71 15.42 -1.51
N ALA A 221 8.00 15.42 -2.64
CA ALA A 221 6.60 15.87 -2.67
C ALA A 221 5.78 14.98 -1.74
N THR A 222 5.43 15.50 -0.57
CA THR A 222 4.76 14.78 0.51
C THR A 222 3.39 15.41 0.74
N VAL A 223 2.35 14.58 0.69
CA VAL A 223 0.98 15.06 0.79
C VAL A 223 0.66 15.56 2.19
N VAL A 224 0.09 16.75 2.28
CA VAL A 224 -0.38 17.35 3.55
C VAL A 224 -1.76 16.82 3.97
N ALA A 225 -2.32 15.91 3.17
CA ALA A 225 -3.66 15.36 3.37
C ALA A 225 -3.82 14.62 4.71
N THR A 226 -2.78 13.97 5.25
CA THR A 226 -2.85 13.33 6.58
C THR A 226 -3.22 14.33 7.67
N ALA A 227 -2.51 15.46 7.73
CA ALA A 227 -2.75 16.53 8.70
C ALA A 227 -4.14 17.16 8.51
N ARG A 228 -4.54 17.42 7.26
CA ARG A 228 -5.86 17.97 6.94
C ARG A 228 -7.00 17.02 7.33
N ILE A 229 -6.85 15.73 7.05
CA ILE A 229 -7.83 14.70 7.43
C ILE A 229 -7.99 14.69 8.95
N ALA A 230 -6.89 14.57 9.69
CA ALA A 230 -6.91 14.55 11.15
C ALA A 230 -7.54 15.81 11.74
N ARG A 231 -7.21 16.99 11.21
CA ARG A 231 -7.80 18.28 11.64
C ARG A 231 -9.31 18.31 11.46
N MET A 232 -9.80 17.84 10.30
CA MET A 232 -11.22 17.92 9.95
C MET A 232 -12.07 16.86 10.64
N SER A 233 -11.53 15.66 10.88
CA SER A 233 -12.26 14.56 11.50
C SER A 233 -12.08 14.46 13.01
N HIS A 234 -11.05 15.10 13.57
CA HIS A 234 -10.61 14.91 14.97
C HIS A 234 -10.27 13.44 15.29
N CYS A 235 -9.85 12.67 14.29
CA CYS A 235 -9.46 11.27 14.48
C CYS A 235 -8.07 11.15 15.12
N ALA A 236 -7.82 10.00 15.76
CA ALA A 236 -6.47 9.59 16.14
C ALA A 236 -5.69 9.16 14.88
N VAL A 237 -4.45 9.63 14.72
CA VAL A 237 -3.54 9.15 13.67
C VAL A 237 -2.63 8.10 14.28
N ILE A 238 -2.77 6.84 13.86
CA ILE A 238 -2.07 5.69 14.45
C ILE A 238 -1.19 5.05 13.37
N PRO A 239 0.15 5.06 13.50
CA PRO A 239 1.01 4.39 12.53
C PRO A 239 0.86 2.88 12.56
N PHE A 240 0.86 2.25 11.38
CA PHE A 240 0.72 0.80 11.23
C PHE A 240 1.61 0.25 10.13
N PHE A 241 2.37 -0.80 10.46
CA PHE A 241 3.28 -1.46 9.52
C PHE A 241 3.18 -2.98 9.63
N CYS A 242 3.40 -3.66 8.50
CA CYS A 242 3.43 -5.10 8.44
C CYS A 242 4.71 -5.55 7.76
N PHE A 243 5.48 -6.38 8.45
CA PHE A 243 6.75 -6.90 7.96
C PHE A 243 6.63 -8.38 7.66
N ARG A 244 7.19 -8.81 6.54
CA ARG A 244 7.37 -10.22 6.22
C ARG A 244 8.56 -10.73 7.02
N GLU A 245 8.37 -11.88 7.63
CA GLU A 245 9.36 -12.62 8.42
C GLU A 245 9.66 -13.97 7.73
N PRO A 246 10.76 -14.65 8.09
CA PRO A 246 11.11 -15.94 7.51
C PRO A 246 9.98 -16.98 7.59
N LYS A 247 9.99 -17.93 6.65
CA LYS A 247 9.05 -19.07 6.59
C LYS A 247 7.58 -18.66 6.41
N GLY A 248 7.33 -17.50 5.77
CA GLY A 248 5.99 -17.00 5.49
C GLY A 248 5.24 -16.59 6.76
N ARG A 249 5.99 -16.09 7.75
CA ARG A 249 5.42 -15.42 8.93
C ARG A 249 5.40 -13.91 8.69
N TYR A 250 4.64 -13.19 9.52
CA TYR A 250 4.55 -11.74 9.46
C TYR A 250 4.57 -11.15 10.87
N ARG A 251 4.93 -9.88 10.97
CA ARG A 251 4.86 -9.10 12.20
C ARG A 251 4.10 -7.81 11.90
N LEU A 252 3.02 -7.59 12.64
CA LEU A 252 2.19 -6.40 12.56
C LEU A 252 2.57 -5.50 13.73
N GLU A 253 2.92 -4.27 13.44
CA GLU A 253 3.26 -3.25 14.43
C GLU A 253 2.27 -2.10 14.33
N ILE A 254 1.55 -1.88 15.42
CA ILE A 254 0.71 -0.70 15.62
C ILE A 254 1.46 0.18 16.62
N GLN A 255 1.73 1.43 16.27
CA GLN A 255 2.43 2.36 17.14
C GLN A 255 1.43 3.21 17.92
N PRO A 256 1.85 3.90 19.00
CA PRO A 256 0.99 4.85 19.69
C PRO A 256 0.41 5.91 18.74
N ALA A 257 -0.78 6.42 19.07
CA ALA A 257 -1.36 7.55 18.36
C ALA A 257 -0.41 8.76 18.41
N LEU A 258 -0.34 9.53 17.32
CA LEU A 258 0.49 10.73 17.28
C LEU A 258 -0.07 11.80 18.23
N GLU A 259 0.68 12.06 19.30
CA GLU A 259 0.39 13.19 20.19
C GLU A 259 0.64 14.53 19.50
N ASN A 260 -0.16 15.55 19.81
CA ASN A 260 -0.03 16.90 19.26
C ASN A 260 0.02 16.92 17.72
N PHE A 261 -0.82 16.12 17.07
CA PHE A 261 -0.94 16.04 15.62
C PHE A 261 -2.40 16.27 15.18
N PRO A 262 -2.64 17.11 14.14
CA PRO A 262 -1.67 17.96 13.45
C PRO A 262 -1.17 19.11 14.33
N SER A 263 0.08 19.52 14.15
CA SER A 263 0.71 20.59 14.95
C SER A 263 0.29 22.00 14.52
N GLY A 264 -0.25 22.14 13.31
CA GLY A 264 -0.56 23.44 12.70
C GLY A 264 0.51 23.92 11.70
N ASP A 265 1.68 23.28 11.69
CA ASP A 265 2.72 23.45 10.67
C ASP A 265 2.71 22.26 9.71
N ASP A 266 2.22 22.49 8.48
CA ASP A 266 2.11 21.46 7.45
C ASP A 266 3.47 20.84 7.08
N LEU A 267 4.59 21.59 7.16
CA LEU A 267 5.94 21.06 6.89
C LEU A 267 6.42 20.18 8.04
N ALA A 268 6.21 20.62 9.29
CA ALA A 268 6.57 19.84 10.47
C ALA A 268 5.79 18.51 10.52
N ASP A 269 4.49 18.57 10.25
CA ASP A 269 3.61 17.40 10.20
C ASP A 269 4.02 16.43 9.07
N ALA A 270 4.26 16.93 7.86
CA ALA A 270 4.72 16.11 6.74
C ALA A 270 6.09 15.47 7.01
N THR A 271 7.02 16.22 7.63
CA THR A 271 8.33 15.72 8.03
C THR A 271 8.21 14.63 9.08
N ARG A 272 7.35 14.80 10.08
CA ARG A 272 7.10 13.79 11.12
C ARG A 272 6.56 12.49 10.52
N ILE A 273 5.60 12.58 9.61
CA ILE A 273 5.04 11.43 8.90
C ILE A 273 6.11 10.71 8.08
N ASN A 274 6.93 11.45 7.32
CA ASN A 274 8.05 10.86 6.59
C ASN A 274 9.02 10.13 7.53
N LYS A 275 9.43 10.73 8.65
CA LYS A 275 10.33 10.10 9.64
C LYS A 275 9.77 8.79 10.21
N ILE A 276 8.46 8.74 10.49
CA ILE A 276 7.78 7.53 10.96
C ILE A 276 7.86 6.42 9.89
N ILE A 277 7.61 6.76 8.63
CA ILE A 277 7.72 5.83 7.51
C ILE A 277 9.18 5.40 7.29
N GLU A 278 10.14 6.31 7.37
CA GLU A 278 11.58 6.01 7.28
C GLU A 278 12.00 5.00 8.35
N ALA A 279 11.57 5.19 9.59
CA ALA A 279 11.86 4.28 10.68
C ALA A 279 11.31 2.87 10.40
N ALA A 280 10.08 2.76 9.90
CA ALA A 280 9.51 1.48 9.49
C ALA A 280 10.27 0.85 8.31
N ILE A 281 10.61 1.63 7.28
CA ILE A 281 11.38 1.14 6.13
C ILE A 281 12.75 0.63 6.59
N ARG A 282 13.44 1.32 7.51
CA ARG A 282 14.75 0.87 8.01
C ARG A 282 14.72 -0.48 8.70
N GLN A 283 13.58 -0.92 9.24
CA GLN A 283 13.44 -2.27 9.80
C GLN A 283 13.48 -3.37 8.72
N ALA A 284 12.97 -3.09 7.52
CA ALA A 284 12.91 -4.03 6.41
C ALA A 284 13.02 -3.28 5.06
N PRO A 285 14.21 -2.75 4.73
CA PRO A 285 14.35 -1.79 3.64
C PRO A 285 14.05 -2.40 2.28
N ASP A 286 14.26 -3.70 2.11
CA ASP A 286 13.92 -4.46 0.91
C ASP A 286 12.42 -4.78 0.77
N GLN A 287 11.57 -4.38 1.73
CA GLN A 287 10.13 -4.60 1.67
C GLN A 287 9.34 -3.36 1.28
N TYR A 288 9.99 -2.21 1.15
CA TYR A 288 9.37 -0.98 0.65
C TYR A 288 9.24 -0.99 -0.87
N LEU A 289 8.18 -0.38 -1.41
CA LEU A 289 7.86 -0.38 -2.83
C LEU A 289 8.72 0.63 -3.62
N TRP A 290 10.04 0.44 -3.60
CA TRP A 290 11.06 1.25 -4.25
C TRP A 290 10.91 1.37 -5.77
N VAL A 291 10.09 0.52 -6.40
CA VAL A 291 9.81 0.52 -7.84
C VAL A 291 8.91 1.67 -8.31
N HIS A 292 8.43 2.52 -7.39
CA HIS A 292 7.77 3.79 -7.71
C HIS A 292 8.76 4.93 -7.87
N ARG A 293 8.33 5.96 -8.59
CA ARG A 293 9.10 7.20 -8.73
C ARG A 293 8.73 8.14 -7.59
N ARG A 294 9.23 7.85 -6.37
CA ARG A 294 8.94 8.59 -5.12
C ARG A 294 9.29 10.07 -5.18
N PHE A 295 10.30 10.43 -5.97
CA PHE A 295 10.85 11.78 -6.09
C PHE A 295 10.58 12.41 -7.47
N LYS A 296 9.49 12.02 -8.15
CA LYS A 296 9.26 12.42 -9.56
C LYS A 296 8.97 13.91 -9.68
N THR A 297 8.34 14.48 -8.65
CA THR A 297 8.10 15.90 -8.51
C THR A 297 9.20 16.47 -7.62
N ARG A 298 10.00 17.37 -8.19
CA ARG A 298 11.14 18.02 -7.54
C ARG A 298 10.84 19.47 -7.16
N PRO A 299 11.57 20.07 -6.21
CA PRO A 299 11.58 21.51 -6.00
C PRO A 299 11.82 22.28 -7.31
N GLU A 300 11.36 23.53 -7.34
CA GLU A 300 11.58 24.38 -8.52
C GLU A 300 13.08 24.55 -8.77
N GLY A 301 13.50 24.49 -10.03
CA GLY A 301 14.92 24.54 -10.43
C GLY A 301 15.69 23.22 -10.31
N GLU A 302 15.14 22.19 -9.65
CA GLU A 302 15.84 20.91 -9.51
C GLU A 302 15.55 19.92 -10.65
N ALA A 303 16.60 19.23 -11.12
CA ALA A 303 16.50 18.22 -12.17
C ALA A 303 15.83 16.92 -11.70
N SER A 304 15.09 16.27 -12.62
CA SER A 304 14.49 14.94 -12.37
C SER A 304 15.57 13.87 -12.15
N PHE A 305 15.38 13.04 -11.12
CA PHE A 305 16.22 11.85 -10.90
C PHE A 305 15.91 10.69 -11.86
N TYR A 306 14.71 10.66 -12.44
CA TYR A 306 14.27 9.56 -13.27
C TYR A 306 14.47 9.86 -14.75
N PRO A 307 14.74 8.83 -15.57
CA PRO A 307 14.79 8.99 -17.01
C PRO A 307 13.45 9.52 -17.55
N PRO A 308 13.48 10.33 -18.62
CA PRO A 308 12.26 10.82 -19.26
C PRO A 308 11.42 9.62 -19.72
N LYS A 309 10.09 9.74 -19.57
CA LYS A 309 9.20 8.74 -20.16
C LYS A 309 9.40 8.75 -21.68
N LYS A 310 9.77 7.62 -22.28
CA LYS A 310 9.59 7.44 -23.73
C LYS A 310 8.13 7.71 -24.03
N LYS A 311 7.82 8.70 -24.88
CA LYS A 311 6.46 8.93 -25.37
C LYS A 311 6.00 7.61 -25.99
N SER A 312 5.00 6.97 -25.39
CA SER A 312 4.33 5.85 -26.05
C SER A 312 3.84 6.37 -27.38
N ARG A 313 4.23 5.75 -28.51
CA ARG A 313 3.49 5.94 -29.77
C ARG A 313 2.03 5.74 -29.41
N ALA A 314 1.19 6.76 -29.67
CA ALA A 314 -0.24 6.63 -29.49
C ALA A 314 -0.65 5.35 -30.24
N ARG A 315 -1.32 4.43 -29.55
CA ARG A 315 -2.04 3.38 -30.29
C ARG A 315 -3.05 4.13 -31.17
N PRO A 316 -3.09 3.89 -32.49
CA PRO A 316 -4.19 4.40 -33.29
C PRO A 316 -5.48 3.92 -32.62
N GLN A 317 -6.41 4.85 -32.42
CA GLN A 317 -7.75 4.49 -32.03
C GLN A 317 -8.31 3.64 -33.18
N LEU A 318 -8.49 2.35 -32.91
CA LEU A 318 -9.32 1.43 -33.68
C LEU A 318 -10.48 1.03 -32.76
#